data_AF-A0A527Z9Y8-F1
#
_entry.id   AF-A0A527Z9Y8-F1
#
_cell.length_a   1.000
_cell.length_b   1.000
_cell.length_c   1.000
_cell.angle_alpha   90.00
_cell.angle_beta   90.00
_cell.angle_gamma   90.00
#
_symmetry.space_group_name_H-M   'P 1'
#
loop_
_entity.id
_entity.type
_entity.pdbx_description
1 polymer ?
#
loop_
_entity_poly.entity_id
_entity_poly.type
_entity_poly.pdbx_seq_one_letter_code
_entity_poly.pdbx_strand_id
1 'polypeptide(L)'
;LGLVLVNPGVAISTAEVFNALSDRDNEGLPPLPRDLDFHSIRNWLEITRNDLEPAARAIRPIIGKALSVLNKAGAGFARMSGSGATCFGLFETGNV
;
A
#
# COMPACT_ATOMS: atom_id res chain seq x y z
N LEU A 1 6.47 -5.05 15.10
CA LEU A 1 5.86 -4.83 13.78
C LEU A 1 6.24 -5.97 12.85
N GLY A 2 5.26 -6.63 12.24
CA GLY A 2 5.45 -7.61 11.18
C GLY A 2 4.98 -7.05 9.85
N LEU A 3 5.65 -7.41 8.76
CA LEU A 3 5.32 -6.97 7.40
C LEU A 3 5.18 -8.20 6.50
N VAL A 4 4.04 -8.33 5.84
CA VAL A 4 3.82 -9.36 4.81
C VAL A 4 3.76 -8.70 3.45
N LEU A 5 4.53 -9.22 2.50
CA LEU A 5 4.51 -8.79 1.10
C LEU A 5 3.78 -9.82 0.25
N VAL A 6 2.81 -9.36 -0.53
CA VAL A 6 2.08 -10.17 -1.51
C VAL A 6 2.45 -9.68 -2.89
N ASN A 7 3.18 -10.49 -3.64
CA ASN A 7 3.36 -10.30 -5.07
C ASN A 7 2.23 -11.05 -5.81
N PRO A 8 1.32 -10.34 -6.50
CA PRO A 8 0.22 -10.99 -7.22
C PRO A 8 0.65 -11.73 -8.50
N GLY A 9 1.95 -11.78 -8.82
CA GLY A 9 2.49 -12.52 -9.96
C GLY A 9 2.24 -11.84 -11.30
N VAL A 10 1.86 -10.56 -11.30
CA VAL A 10 1.65 -9.77 -12.51
C VAL A 10 2.63 -8.59 -12.58
N ALA A 11 3.16 -8.34 -13.76
CA ALA A 11 3.89 -7.11 -14.05
C ALA A 11 2.91 -5.99 -14.41
N ILE A 12 3.26 -4.77 -14.01
CA ILE A 12 2.61 -3.54 -14.43
C ILE A 12 3.69 -2.51 -14.79
N SER A 13 3.50 -1.78 -15.88
CA SER A 13 4.47 -0.79 -16.32
C SER A 13 4.34 0.47 -15.46
N THR A 14 5.45 0.91 -14.88
CA THR A 14 5.48 2.18 -14.13
C THR A 14 4.99 3.34 -14.99
N ALA A 15 5.43 3.43 -16.27
CA ALA A 15 4.99 4.49 -17.17
C ALA A 15 3.47 4.45 -17.43
N GLU A 16 2.89 3.25 -17.56
CA GLU A 16 1.44 3.07 -17.74
C GLU A 16 0.67 3.60 -16.52
N VAL A 17 1.15 3.32 -15.31
CA VAL A 17 0.51 3.79 -14.07
C VAL A 17 0.58 5.32 -13.94
N PHE A 18 1.74 5.93 -14.22
CA PHE A 18 1.89 7.39 -14.20
C PHE A 18 1.07 8.11 -15.29
N ASN A 19 0.87 7.46 -16.44
CA ASN A 19 0.04 8.00 -17.51
C ASN A 19 -1.46 7.98 -17.15
N ALA A 20 -1.87 7.05 -16.29
CA ALA A 20 -3.24 6.90 -15.83
C ALA A 20 -3.59 7.74 -14.58
N LEU A 21 -2.64 8.51 -14.03
CA LEU A 21 -2.92 9.46 -12.95
C LEU A 21 -3.91 10.53 -13.40
N SER A 22 -4.99 10.71 -12.64
CA SER A 22 -5.95 11.79 -12.84
C SER A 22 -5.44 13.15 -12.36
N ASP A 23 -4.57 13.13 -11.35
CA ASP A 23 -3.93 14.31 -10.78
C ASP A 23 -2.46 13.99 -10.45
N ARG A 24 -1.58 14.94 -10.78
CA ARG A 24 -0.14 14.85 -10.55
C ARG A 24 0.35 15.87 -9.53
N ASP A 25 -0.49 16.82 -9.12
CA ASP A 25 -0.14 17.91 -8.23
C ASP A 25 -0.78 17.70 -6.85
N ASN A 26 -0.45 16.57 -6.22
CA ASN A 26 -0.95 16.23 -4.90
C ASN A 26 -0.05 16.83 -3.80
N GLU A 27 -0.64 17.31 -2.71
CA GLU A 27 0.10 17.89 -1.58
C GLU A 27 1.15 16.93 -0.99
N GLY A 28 2.28 17.44 -0.51
CA GLY A 28 3.29 16.62 0.14
C GLY A 28 2.74 15.81 1.32
N LEU A 29 3.34 14.64 1.59
CA LEU A 29 3.00 13.84 2.77
C LEU A 29 3.53 14.50 4.05
N PRO A 30 2.87 14.30 5.21
CA PRO A 30 3.40 14.70 6.50
C PRO A 30 4.77 14.05 6.77
N PRO A 31 5.60 14.65 7.65
CA PRO A 31 6.89 14.07 8.03
C PRO A 31 6.70 12.68 8.64
N LEU A 32 7.73 11.84 8.54
CA LEU A 32 7.75 10.51 9.13
C LEU A 32 7.54 10.58 10.66
N PRO A 33 6.88 9.57 11.26
CA PRO A 33 6.80 9.47 12.71
C PRO A 33 8.21 9.25 13.29
N ARG A 34 8.42 9.72 14.52
CA ARG A 34 9.71 9.53 15.22
C ARG A 34 9.93 8.06 15.59
N ASP A 35 8.87 7.41 16.05
CA ASP A 35 8.88 6.02 16.45
C ASP A 35 8.42 5.13 15.28
N LEU A 36 9.12 4.01 15.09
CA LEU A 36 8.86 3.04 14.02
C LEU A 36 8.18 1.76 14.57
N ASP A 37 7.36 1.91 15.60
CA ASP A 37 6.51 0.84 16.11
C ASP A 37 5.24 0.65 15.26
N PHE A 38 4.48 -0.40 15.55
CA PHE A 38 3.28 -0.76 14.80
C PHE A 38 2.23 0.36 14.78
N HIS A 39 1.91 0.95 15.93
CA HIS A 39 0.87 1.96 16.04
C HIS A 39 1.30 3.25 15.36
N SER A 40 2.53 3.69 15.59
CA SER A 40 3.08 4.92 15.00
C SER A 40 3.10 4.85 13.47
N ILE A 41 3.60 3.75 12.89
CA ILE A 41 3.63 3.57 11.44
C ILE A 41 2.22 3.40 10.87
N ARG A 42 1.35 2.61 11.50
CA ARG A 42 -0.03 2.41 11.04
C ARG A 42 -0.79 3.73 10.98
N ASN A 43 -0.76 4.51 12.05
CA ASN A 43 -1.46 5.80 12.13
C ASN A 43 -0.93 6.79 11.08
N TRP A 44 0.39 6.82 10.86
CA TRP A 44 0.97 7.64 9.79
C TRP A 44 0.55 7.16 8.40
N LEU A 45 0.50 5.85 8.17
CA LEU A 45 0.03 5.30 6.90
C LEU A 45 -1.45 5.62 6.65
N GLU A 46 -2.31 5.57 7.66
CA GLU A 46 -3.75 5.89 7.53
C GLU A 46 -4.00 7.32 7.03
N ILE A 47 -3.14 8.28 7.39
CA ILE A 47 -3.27 9.69 6.95
C ILE A 47 -2.47 10.01 5.67
N THR A 48 -1.62 9.10 5.22
CA THR A 48 -0.89 9.24 3.96
C THR A 48 -1.57 8.45 2.85
N ARG A 49 -0.99 8.48 1.65
CA ARG A 49 -1.56 7.88 0.45
C ARG A 49 -0.47 7.28 -0.43
N ASN A 50 -0.91 6.39 -1.33
CA ASN A 50 -0.16 6.05 -2.53
C ASN A 50 -1.02 6.48 -3.71
N ASP A 51 -0.68 7.63 -4.31
CA ASP A 51 -1.43 8.24 -5.42
C ASP A 51 -1.49 7.34 -6.66
N LEU A 52 -0.54 6.39 -6.79
CA LEU A 52 -0.47 5.46 -7.91
C LEU A 52 -1.41 4.25 -7.76
N GLU A 53 -1.87 3.95 -6.54
CA GLU A 53 -2.66 2.74 -6.28
C GLU A 53 -4.01 2.72 -7.02
N PRO A 54 -4.82 3.80 -7.05
CA PRO A 54 -6.08 3.81 -7.79
C PRO A 54 -5.88 3.50 -9.28
N ALA A 55 -4.89 4.14 -9.91
CA ALA A 55 -4.52 3.92 -11.31
C ALA A 55 -4.07 2.47 -11.55
N ALA A 56 -3.16 1.96 -10.73
CA ALA A 56 -2.68 0.59 -10.85
C ALA A 56 -3.80 -0.45 -10.66
N ARG A 57 -4.73 -0.23 -9.72
CA ARG A 57 -5.89 -1.11 -9.50
C ARG A 57 -6.87 -1.10 -10.68
N ALA A 58 -7.04 0.04 -11.35
CA ALA A 58 -7.85 0.11 -12.57
C ALA A 58 -7.21 -0.69 -13.72
N ILE A 59 -5.88 -0.60 -13.88
CA ILE A 59 -5.12 -1.32 -14.92
C ILE A 59 -5.00 -2.83 -14.61
N ARG A 60 -4.83 -3.19 -13.33
CA ARG A 60 -4.69 -4.58 -12.85
C ARG A 60 -5.55 -4.82 -11.60
N PRO A 61 -6.83 -5.23 -11.77
CA PRO A 61 -7.75 -5.48 -10.65
C PRO A 61 -7.29 -6.54 -9.63
N ILE A 62 -6.34 -7.41 -10.00
CA ILE A 62 -5.72 -8.40 -9.09
C ILE A 62 -5.04 -7.75 -7.87
N ILE A 63 -4.57 -6.50 -8.00
CA ILE A 63 -4.01 -5.72 -6.88
C ILE A 63 -5.06 -5.54 -5.79
N GLY A 64 -6.30 -5.21 -6.16
CA GLY A 64 -7.42 -5.12 -5.19
C GLY A 64 -7.72 -6.45 -4.51
N LYS A 65 -7.54 -7.59 -5.21
CA LYS A 65 -7.67 -8.92 -4.60
C LYS A 65 -6.55 -9.20 -3.60
N ALA A 66 -5.30 -8.85 -3.92
CA ALA A 66 -4.16 -9.01 -3.00
C ALA A 66 -4.35 -8.18 -1.72
N LEU A 67 -4.80 -6.93 -1.83
CA LEU A 67 -5.16 -6.09 -0.67
C LEU A 67 -6.30 -6.70 0.15
N SER A 68 -7.33 -7.23 -0.52
CA SER A 68 -8.44 -7.92 0.17
C SER A 68 -7.98 -9.15 0.93
N VAL A 69 -7.04 -9.94 0.39
CA VAL A 69 -6.46 -11.10 1.07
C VAL A 69 -5.67 -10.69 2.31
N LEU A 70 -4.84 -9.63 2.22
CA LEU A 70 -4.12 -9.09 3.37
C LEU A 70 -5.08 -8.65 4.48
N ASN A 71 -6.13 -7.90 4.14
CA ASN A 71 -7.16 -7.47 5.09
C ASN A 71 -7.89 -8.67 5.74
N LYS A 72 -8.25 -9.69 4.93
CA LYS A 72 -8.88 -10.92 5.44
C LYS A 72 -7.97 -11.74 6.35
N ALA A 73 -6.66 -11.64 6.16
CA ALA A 73 -5.67 -12.29 7.01
C ALA A 73 -5.43 -11.55 8.35
N GLY A 74 -6.09 -10.41 8.59
CA GLY A 74 -5.96 -9.64 9.82
C GLY A 74 -4.88 -8.56 9.77
N ALA A 75 -4.49 -8.09 8.57
CA ALA A 75 -3.61 -6.93 8.48
C ALA A 75 -4.29 -5.70 9.13
N GLY A 76 -3.59 -5.03 10.04
CA GLY A 76 -4.06 -3.77 10.62
C GLY A 76 -4.00 -2.60 9.63
N PHE A 77 -3.28 -2.77 8.53
CA PHE A 77 -3.23 -1.85 7.40
C PHE A 77 -2.73 -2.58 6.16
N ALA A 78 -3.25 -2.28 4.97
CA ALA A 78 -2.75 -2.79 3.70
C ALA A 78 -2.74 -1.73 2.60
N ARG A 79 -1.70 -1.74 1.76
CA ARG A 79 -1.54 -0.81 0.62
C ARG A 79 -0.61 -1.41 -0.44
N MET A 80 -0.71 -0.93 -1.68
CA MET A 80 0.26 -1.21 -2.74
C MET A 80 1.58 -0.45 -2.52
N SER A 81 2.72 -1.07 -2.83
CA SER A 81 4.03 -0.42 -2.78
C SER A 81 4.38 0.21 -4.13
N GLY A 82 4.67 1.53 -4.15
CA GLY A 82 5.08 2.26 -5.36
C GLY A 82 4.04 2.19 -6.47
N SER A 83 4.48 1.94 -7.72
CA SER A 83 3.61 1.69 -8.89
C SER A 83 3.04 0.26 -8.95
N GLY A 84 3.41 -0.60 -8.00
CA GLY A 84 2.91 -1.97 -7.91
C GLY A 84 3.69 -2.98 -8.77
N ALA A 85 3.22 -4.22 -8.88
CA ALA A 85 1.94 -4.73 -8.36
C ALA A 85 2.02 -5.25 -6.91
N THR A 86 3.18 -5.25 -6.27
CA THR A 86 3.36 -5.76 -4.90
C THR A 86 2.51 -4.98 -3.90
N CYS A 87 1.77 -5.71 -3.06
CA CYS A 87 1.03 -5.17 -1.92
C CYS A 87 1.73 -5.55 -0.61
N PHE A 88 1.54 -4.73 0.42
CA PHE A 88 2.03 -5.03 1.76
C PHE A 88 0.91 -4.91 2.79
N GLY A 89 1.01 -5.69 3.85
CA GLY A 89 0.16 -5.57 5.04
C GLY A 89 0.99 -5.48 6.32
N LEU A 90 0.58 -4.60 7.24
CA LEU A 90 1.16 -4.50 8.57
C LEU A 90 0.41 -5.39 9.56
N PHE A 91 1.19 -6.12 10.36
CA PHE A 91 0.70 -7.00 11.40
C PHE A 91 1.34 -6.61 12.73
N GLU A 92 0.53 -6.59 13.79
CA GLU A 92 1.05 -6.39 15.13
C GLU A 92 1.81 -7.65 15.55
N THR A 93 3.06 -7.50 16.00
CA THR A 93 3.86 -8.62 16.53
C THR A 93 3.91 -8.44 18.04
N GLY A 94 3.24 -9.31 18.78
CA GLY A 94 3.09 -9.18 20.23
C GLY A 94 1.98 -10.03 20.86
N ASN A 95 1.13 -10.67 20.05
CA ASN A 95 0.20 -11.70 20.51
C ASN A 95 0.72 -13.09 20.11
N VAL A 96 1.72 -13.57 20.84
CA VAL A 96 1.96 -15.01 21.06
C VAL A 96 2.10 -15.19 22.56
#